data_AF-A0A350ATA8-F1
#
_entry.id   AF-A0A350ATA8-F1
#
_cell.length_a   1.000
_cell.length_b   1.000
_cell.length_c   1.000
_cell.angle_alpha   90.00
_cell.angle_beta   90.00
_cell.angle_gamma   90.00
#
_symmetry.space_group_name_H-M   'P 1'
#
loop_
_entity.id
_entity.type
_entity.pdbx_description
1 polymer ?
#
loop_
_entity_poly.entity_id
_entity_poly.type
_entity_poly.pdbx_seq_one_letter_code
_entity_poly.pdbx_strand_id
1 'polypeptide(L)'
;MTIPYAPIIAQANLTDLKDMFSLALGVIFFFGFVYGIFLIWRGAKKIADGDSEGYSSIFGGIIIAAAGLIMSAFFVLAGIGDAVITPTF
;
A
#
# COMPACT_ATOMS: atom_id res chain seq x y z
N MET A 1 -0.99 -22.82 -40.91
CA MET A 1 -0.34 -21.72 -40.15
C MET A 1 -1.43 -20.98 -39.38
N THR A 2 -1.74 -21.43 -38.16
CA THR A 2 -2.77 -20.82 -37.31
C THR A 2 -2.11 -19.77 -36.44
N ILE A 3 -2.27 -18.49 -36.80
CA ILE A 3 -1.76 -17.37 -36.02
C ILE A 3 -2.47 -17.36 -34.66
N PRO A 4 -1.74 -17.37 -33.52
CA PRO A 4 -2.33 -17.42 -32.19
C PRO A 4 -2.79 -16.01 -31.79
N TYR A 5 -3.86 -15.51 -32.41
CA TYR A 5 -4.38 -14.18 -32.12
C TYR A 5 -5.13 -14.13 -30.76
N ALA A 6 -5.71 -15.25 -30.34
CA ALA A 6 -6.48 -15.37 -29.11
C ALA A 6 -5.69 -15.19 -27.80
N PRO A 7 -4.50 -15.81 -27.60
CA PRO A 7 -3.75 -15.61 -26.35
C PRO A 7 -3.19 -14.19 -26.20
N ILE A 8 -2.86 -13.52 -27.31
CA ILE A 8 -2.27 -12.17 -27.29
C ILE A 8 -3.31 -11.13 -26.82
N ILE A 9 -4.56 -11.22 -27.28
CA ILE A 9 -5.63 -10.29 -26.86
C ILE A 9 -6.03 -10.55 -25.40
N ALA A 10 -6.04 -11.80 -24.94
CA ALA A 10 -6.32 -12.14 -23.55
C ALA A 10 -5.20 -11.65 -22.60
N GLN A 11 -3.94 -11.78 -23.01
CA GLN A 11 -2.79 -11.30 -22.23
C GLN A 11 -2.69 -9.78 -22.20
N ALA A 12 -3.02 -9.08 -23.31
CA ALA A 12 -3.07 -7.62 -23.33
C ALA A 12 -4.11 -7.07 -22.34
N ASN A 13 -5.32 -7.64 -22.30
CA ASN A 13 -6.35 -7.24 -21.33
C ASN A 13 -5.95 -7.52 -19.87
N LEU A 14 -5.22 -8.60 -19.62
CA LEU A 14 -4.75 -8.94 -18.28
C LEU A 14 -3.65 -7.99 -17.79
N THR A 15 -2.75 -7.56 -18.68
CA THR A 15 -1.73 -6.55 -18.36
C THR A 15 -2.38 -5.21 -18.04
N ASP A 16 -3.29 -4.73 -18.88
CA ASP A 16 -4.01 -3.47 -18.64
C ASP A 16 -4.80 -3.50 -17.32
N LEU A 17 -5.47 -4.62 -17.04
CA LEU A 17 -6.20 -4.80 -15.79
C LEU A 17 -5.26 -4.79 -14.57
N LYS A 18 -4.13 -5.50 -14.65
CA LYS A 18 -3.12 -5.52 -13.58
C LYS A 18 -2.58 -4.12 -13.32
N ASP A 19 -2.30 -3.35 -14.36
CA ASP A 19 -1.78 -1.98 -14.24
C ASP A 19 -2.81 -1.05 -13.60
N MET A 20 -4.08 -1.17 -13.97
CA MET A 20 -5.18 -0.42 -13.33
C MET A 20 -5.33 -0.77 -11.85
N PHE A 21 -5.23 -2.05 -11.48
CA PHE A 21 -5.27 -2.47 -10.08
C PHE A 21 -4.05 -1.98 -9.28
N SER A 22 -2.86 -2.05 -9.87
CA SER A 22 -1.63 -1.54 -9.27
C SER A 22 -1.73 -0.03 -8.97
N LEU A 23 -2.21 0.74 -9.96
CA LEU A 23 -2.44 2.17 -9.82
C LEU A 23 -3.49 2.48 -8.76
N ALA A 24 -4.64 1.81 -8.79
CA ALA A 24 -5.70 2.02 -7.80
C ALA A 24 -5.23 1.70 -6.38
N LEU A 25 -4.49 0.60 -6.21
CA LEU A 25 -3.94 0.19 -4.91
C LEU A 25 -2.89 1.18 -4.42
N GLY A 26 -2.02 1.67 -5.31
CA GLY A 26 -1.03 2.70 -5.00
C GLY A 26 -1.67 4.01 -4.54
N VAL A 27 -2.75 4.43 -5.20
CA VAL A 27 -3.52 5.64 -4.81
C VAL A 27 -4.17 5.48 -3.43
N ILE A 28 -4.82 4.35 -3.16
CA ILE A 28 -5.42 4.07 -1.84
C ILE A 28 -4.34 4.06 -0.75
N PHE A 29 -3.19 3.44 -1.03
CA PHE A 29 -2.06 3.41 -0.12
C PHE A 29 -1.52 4.81 0.17
N PHE A 30 -1.40 5.67 -0.85
CA PHE A 30 -0.96 7.05 -0.69
C PHE A 30 -1.90 7.86 0.22
N PHE A 31 -3.21 7.79 0.00
CA PHE A 31 -4.17 8.48 0.86
C PHE A 31 -4.16 7.92 2.29
N GLY A 32 -4.06 6.60 2.45
CA GLY A 32 -3.89 5.96 3.75
C GLY A 32 -2.64 6.42 4.48
N PHE A 33 -1.50 6.53 3.78
CA PHE A 33 -0.24 6.99 4.33
C PHE A 33 -0.30 8.45 4.81
N VAL A 34 -0.84 9.36 3.98
CA VAL A 34 -1.03 10.77 4.36
C VAL A 34 -1.96 10.89 5.57
N TYR A 35 -3.03 10.10 5.61
CA TYR A 35 -3.93 10.04 6.77
C TYR A 35 -3.22 9.50 8.03
N GLY A 36 -2.35 8.49 7.89
CA GLY A 36 -1.51 7.98 8.97
C GLY A 36 -0.61 9.06 9.57
N ILE A 37 0.07 9.86 8.75
CA ILE A 37 0.88 11.01 9.20
C ILE A 37 0.02 11.99 9.99
N PHE A 38 -1.18 12.31 9.50
CA PHE A 38 -2.10 13.22 10.19
C PHE A 38 -2.52 12.70 11.57
N LEU A 39 -2.75 11.39 11.72
CA LEU A 39 -3.03 10.78 13.03
C LEU A 39 -1.86 10.91 14.00
N ILE A 40 -0.63 10.67 13.53
CA ILE A 40 0.58 10.83 14.35
C ILE A 40 0.69 12.28 14.81
N TRP A 41 0.46 13.24 13.92
CA TRP A 41 0.57 14.65 14.25
C TRP A 41 -0.51 15.10 15.24
N ARG A 42 -1.76 14.65 15.07
CA ARG A 42 -2.85 14.92 16.03
C ARG A 42 -2.58 14.29 17.39
N GLY A 43 -2.04 13.07 17.42
CA GLY A 43 -1.67 12.42 18.67
C GLY A 43 -0.52 13.11 19.38
N ALA A 44 0.50 13.53 18.65
CA ALA A 44 1.62 14.30 19.20
C ALA A 44 1.16 15.63 19.80
N LYS A 45 0.21 16.31 19.14
CA LYS A 45 -0.40 17.54 19.68
C LYS A 45 -1.20 17.28 20.96
N LYS A 46 -2.03 16.22 21.02
CA LYS A 46 -2.76 15.84 22.24
C LYS A 46 -1.84 15.54 23.42
N ILE A 47 -0.73 14.82 23.17
CA ILE A 47 0.29 14.56 24.21
C ILE A 47 0.90 15.88 24.71
N ALA A 48 1.20 16.82 23.81
CA ALA A 48 1.72 18.13 24.20
C ALA A 48 0.72 18.96 25.02
N ASP A 49 -0.58 18.74 24.82
CA ASP A 49 -1.66 19.39 25.54
C ASP A 49 -2.00 18.68 26.89
N GLY A 50 -1.29 17.60 27.25
CA GLY A 50 -1.42 16.88 28.53
C GLY A 50 -2.50 15.79 28.55
N ASP A 51 -3.08 15.45 27.40
CA ASP A 51 -4.11 14.43 27.24
C ASP A 51 -3.48 13.05 26.95
N SER A 52 -3.73 12.07 27.83
CA SER A 52 -3.20 10.70 27.74
C SER A 52 -3.81 9.91 26.57
N GLU A 53 -4.88 10.37 25.94
CA GLU A 53 -5.46 9.72 24.75
C GLU A 53 -4.58 9.85 23.51
N GLY A 54 -3.62 10.79 23.49
CA GLY A 54 -2.76 11.04 22.33
C GLY A 54 -1.91 9.84 21.90
N TYR A 55 -1.53 8.97 22.84
CA TYR A 55 -0.76 7.75 22.56
C TYR A 55 -1.50 6.78 21.62
N SER A 56 -2.82 6.66 21.76
CA SER A 56 -3.65 5.76 20.94
C SER A 56 -3.67 6.19 19.47
N SER A 57 -3.75 7.50 19.22
CA SER A 57 -3.73 8.06 17.86
C SER A 57 -2.34 7.99 17.20
N ILE A 58 -1.25 8.10 17.96
CA ILE A 58 0.10 7.89 17.42
C ILE A 58 0.29 6.44 17.00
N PHE A 59 -0.10 5.48 17.85
CA PHE A 59 0.00 4.06 17.51
C PHE A 59 -0.81 3.71 16.27
N GLY A 60 -2.04 4.21 16.15
CA GLY A 60 -2.85 4.03 14.95
C GLY A 60 -2.19 4.58 13.68
N GLY A 61 -1.59 5.77 13.76
CA GLY A 61 -0.89 6.37 12.63
C GLY A 61 0.40 5.64 12.23
N ILE A 62 1.19 5.16 13.21
CA ILE A 62 2.40 4.38 12.97
C ILE A 62 2.07 3.04 12.30
N ILE A 63 1.02 2.35 12.73
CA ILE A 63 0.61 1.06 12.13
C ILE A 63 0.22 1.25 10.66
N ILE A 64 -0.53 2.32 10.34
CA ILE A 64 -0.92 2.65 8.97
C ILE A 64 0.32 2.99 8.12
N ALA A 65 1.25 3.79 8.66
CA ALA A 65 2.49 4.13 7.96
C ALA A 65 3.42 2.91 7.75
N ALA A 66 3.45 1.98 8.72
CA ALA A 66 4.24 0.77 8.66
C ALA A 66 3.63 -0.33 7.75
N ALA A 67 2.37 -0.19 7.33
CA ALA A 67 1.65 -1.22 6.58
C ALA A 67 2.38 -1.65 5.29
N GLY A 68 2.95 -0.71 4.53
CA GLY A 68 3.71 -1.04 3.32
C GLY A 68 5.01 -1.79 3.62
N LEU A 69 5.70 -1.40 4.69
CA LEU A 69 6.91 -2.05 5.19
C LEU A 69 6.62 -3.49 5.65
N ILE A 70 5.53 -3.67 6.41
CA ILE A 70 5.07 -4.98 6.91
C ILE A 70 4.71 -5.91 5.74
N MET A 71 3.97 -5.40 4.75
CA MET A 71 3.64 -6.17 3.55
C MET A 71 4.90 -6.60 2.78
N SER A 72 5.83 -5.66 2.58
CA SER A 72 7.10 -5.97 1.90
C SER A 72 7.92 -7.04 2.64
N ALA A 73 7.98 -6.96 3.98
CA ALA A 73 8.67 -7.94 4.81
C ALA A 73 8.03 -9.33 4.71
N PHE A 74 6.70 -9.44 4.72
CA PHE A 74 6.02 -10.73 4.57
C PHE A 74 6.24 -11.37 3.20
N PHE A 75 6.23 -10.61 2.11
CA PHE A 75 6.48 -11.16 0.77
C PHE A 75 7.92 -11.61 0.57
N VAL A 76 8.89 -10.90 1.15
CA VAL A 76 10.31 -11.30 1.16
C VAL A 76 10.48 -12.60 1.95
N LEU A 77 9.89 -12.71 3.14
CA LEU A 77 9.95 -13.92 3.97
C LEU A 77 9.22 -15.12 3.34
N ALA A 78 8.18 -14.89 2.55
CA ALA A 78 7.43 -15.93 1.85
C ALA A 78 8.15 -16.47 0.59
N GLY A 79 9.31 -15.92 0.21
CA GLY A 79 10.04 -16.32 -1.00
C GLY A 79 9.35 -15.90 -2.30
N ILE A 80 8.35 -15.02 -2.22
CA ILE A 80 7.55 -14.51 -3.35
C ILE A 80 7.81 -13.01 -3.55
N GLY A 81 9.06 -12.58 -3.36
CA GLY A 81 9.44 -11.16 -3.49
C GLY A 81 9.06 -10.54 -4.84
N ASP A 82 8.91 -11.35 -5.89
CA ASP A 82 8.50 -10.93 -7.23
C ASP A 82 6.97 -10.78 -7.40
N ALA A 83 6.18 -11.31 -6.46
CA ALA A 83 4.73 -11.09 -6.36
C ALA A 83 4.38 -9.86 -5.50
N VAL A 84 5.39 -9.20 -4.93
CA VAL A 84 5.22 -7.83 -4.44
C VAL A 84 4.80 -7.03 -5.66
N ILE A 85 3.56 -6.52 -5.64
CA ILE A 85 3.20 -5.39 -6.49
C ILE A 85 4.15 -4.27 -6.04
N THR A 86 5.30 -4.19 -6.69
CA THR A 86 6.30 -3.17 -6.46
C THR A 86 5.71 -1.95 -7.16
N PRO A 87 5.23 -0.95 -6.41
CA PRO A 87 4.77 0.25 -7.06
C PRO A 87 5.96 0.86 -7.79
N THR A 88 5.93 0.78 -9.12
CA THR A 88 6.88 1.50 -9.98
C THR A 88 6.40 2.95 -10.01
N PHE A 89 7.09 3.80 -9.26
CA PHE A 89 6.88 5.26 -9.30
C PHE A 89 7.52 5.84 -10.56
#